data_AF-A0A140E4B2-F1
#
_entry.id   AF-A0A140E4B2-F1
#
_cell.length_a   1.000
_cell.length_b   1.000
_cell.length_c   1.000
_cell.angle_alpha   90.00
_cell.angle_beta   90.00
_cell.angle_gamma   90.00
#
_symmetry.space_group_name_H-M   'P 1'
#
loop_
_entity.id
_entity.type
_entity.pdbx_description
1 polymer ?
#
loop_
_entity_poly.entity_id
_entity_poly.type
_entity_poly.pdbx_seq_one_letter_code
_entity_poly.pdbx_strand_id
1 'polypeptide(L)' 'MKRLFPLFREPEAVRLAIAPEILAALVEKGEIHATDFQCLDLGSKQIVWRIFLSLAKTKLSRSFANPERQ' A
#
# COMPACT_ATOMS: atom_id res chain seq x y z
N MET A 1 33.62 6.50 10.81
CA MET A 1 32.45 6.87 11.64
C MET A 1 31.21 6.84 10.76
N LYS A 2 30.29 5.90 11.03
CA LYS A 2 29.11 5.63 10.20
C LYS A 2 28.05 6.70 10.51
N ARG A 3 27.73 7.56 9.54
CA ARG A 3 26.66 8.55 9.67
C ARG A 3 25.32 7.81 9.64
N LEU A 4 24.66 7.75 10.79
CA LEU A 4 23.29 7.26 10.92
C LEU A 4 22.37 8.37 10.40
N PHE A 5 21.86 8.20 9.18
CA PHE A 5 20.78 9.04 8.66
C PHE A 5 19.51 8.73 9.48
N PRO A 6 18.72 9.74 9.89
CA PRO A 6 17.43 9.48 10.50
C PRO A 6 16.52 8.91 9.42
N LEU A 7 16.31 7.59 9.45
CA LEU A 7 15.65 6.83 8.37
C LEU A 7 14.12 6.99 8.35
N PHE A 8 13.54 7.78 9.26
CA PHE A 8 12.10 7.99 9.34
C PHE A 8 11.79 9.43 9.75
N ARG A 9 12.04 10.39 8.85
CA ARG A 9 11.19 11.58 8.83
C ARG A 9 9.85 11.12 8.26
N GLU A 10 8.79 11.22 9.06
CA GLU A 10 7.43 10.95 8.60
C GLU A 10 7.21 11.81 7.34
N PRO A 11 7.03 11.21 6.15
CA PRO A 11 6.75 11.99 4.96
C PRO A 11 5.43 12.69 5.23
N GLU A 12 5.41 14.01 5.06
CA GLU A 12 4.18 14.81 5.04
C GLU A 12 3.21 14.08 4.11
N ALA A 13 2.22 13.41 4.72
CA ALA A 13 1.44 12.41 4.02
C ALA A 13 0.81 13.07 2.81
N VAL A 14 1.17 12.60 1.61
CA VAL A 14 0.44 12.98 0.40
C VAL A 14 -1.01 12.66 0.70
N ARG A 15 -1.81 13.71 0.86
CA ARG A 15 -3.25 13.62 1.08
C ARG A 15 -3.83 13.11 -0.23
N LEU A 16 -3.78 11.81 -0.44
CA LEU A 16 -4.69 11.14 -1.36
C LEU A 16 -6.07 11.68 -0.99
N ALA A 17 -6.76 12.31 -1.94
CA ALA A 17 -8.12 12.80 -1.72
C ALA A 17 -9.10 11.66 -1.35
N ILE A 18 -8.63 10.43 -1.47
CA ILE A 18 -9.27 9.19 -1.10
C ILE A 18 -8.61 8.71 0.20
N ALA A 19 -9.43 8.50 1.23
CA ALA A 19 -8.97 7.95 2.50
C ALA A 19 -8.32 6.55 2.27
N PRO A 20 -7.26 6.18 3.02
CA PRO A 20 -6.54 4.92 2.82
C PRO A 20 -7.42 3.67 2.83
N GLU A 21 -8.46 3.66 3.67
CA GLU A 21 -9.42 2.56 3.82
C GLU A 21 -10.29 2.40 2.58
N ILE A 22 -10.67 3.53 1.96
CA ILE A 22 -11.43 3.55 0.71
C ILE A 22 -10.54 3.06 -0.43
N LEU A 23 -9.31 3.57 -0.53
CA LEU A 23 -8.35 3.11 -1.53
C LEU A 23 -8.09 1.60 -1.41
N ALA A 24 -7.95 1.11 -0.18
CA ALA A 24 -7.81 -0.32 0.10
C ALA A 24 -9.02 -1.14 -0.38
N ALA A 25 -10.24 -0.67 -0.11
CA ALA A 25 -11.46 -1.33 -0.55
C ALA A 25 -11.58 -1.36 -2.09
N LEU A 26 -11.25 -0.25 -2.76
CA LEU A 26 -11.27 -0.16 -4.23
C LEU A 26 -10.25 -1.11 -4.87
N VAL A 27 -9.05 -1.20 -4.28
CA VAL A 27 -8.03 -2.18 -4.70
C VAL A 27 -8.48 -3.62 -4.43
N GLU A 28 -9.10 -3.89 -3.28
CA GLU A 28 -9.58 -5.25 -2.95
C GLU A 28 -10.68 -5.73 -3.90
N LYS A 29 -11.56 -4.82 -4.32
CA LYS A 29 -12.61 -5.06 -5.33
C LYS A 29 -12.08 -5.15 -6.76
N GLY A 30 -10.84 -4.72 -7.00
CA GLY A 30 -10.26 -4.63 -8.35
C GLY A 30 -10.80 -3.46 -9.17
N GLU A 31 -11.38 -2.44 -8.53
CA GLU A 31 -11.86 -1.21 -9.18
C GLU A 31 -10.71 -0.23 -9.46
N ILE A 32 -9.60 -0.35 -8.73
CA ILE A 32 -8.36 0.39 -8.94
C ILE A 32 -7.21 -0.61 -9.07
N HIS A 33 -6.40 -0.42 -10.10
CA HIS A 33 -5.22 -1.21 -10.39
C HIS A 33 -3.93 -0.44 -10.08
N ALA A 34 -2.86 -1.21 -9.85
CA ALA A 34 -1.50 -0.70 -9.76
C ALA A 34 -1.10 0.22 -10.92
N THR A 35 -1.60 -0.09 -12.12
CA THR A 35 -1.32 0.66 -13.36
C THR A 35 -1.91 2.07 -13.35
N ASP A 36 -2.96 2.31 -12.58
CA ASP A 36 -3.63 3.61 -12.51
C ASP A 36 -2.73 4.67 -11.84
N PHE A 37 -1.66 4.23 -11.18
CA PHE A 37 -0.69 5.06 -10.47
C PHE A 37 0.61 5.31 -11.25
N GLN A 38 0.67 4.98 -12.54
CA GLN A 38 1.88 5.14 -13.36
C GLN A 38 2.36 6.59 -13.48
N CYS A 39 1.45 7.56 -13.48
CA CYS A 39 1.79 8.99 -13.62
C CYS A 39 2.25 9.65 -12.30
N LEU A 40 2.19 8.94 -11.18
CA LEU A 40 2.64 9.47 -9.89
C LEU A 40 4.15 9.64 -9.84
N ASP A 41 4.60 10.63 -9.07
CA ASP A 41 6.00 10.77 -8.70
C ASP A 41 6.47 9.60 -7.81
N LEU A 42 7.79 9.48 -7.66
CA LEU A 42 8.40 8.37 -6.92
C LEU A 42 7.90 8.28 -5.47
N GLY A 43 7.75 9.41 -4.78
CA GLY A 43 7.29 9.44 -3.39
C GLY A 43 5.84 8.98 -3.26
N SER A 44 4.97 9.50 -4.12
CA SER A 44 3.56 9.10 -4.15
C SER A 44 3.37 7.62 -4.50
N LYS A 45 4.18 7.07 -5.43
CA LYS A 45 4.19 5.62 -5.74
C LYS A 45 4.57 4.75 -4.55
N GLN A 46 5.55 5.16 -3.76
CA GLN A 46 5.97 4.41 -2.57
C GLN A 46 4.84 4.30 -1.53
N ILE A 47 4.02 5.35 -1.40
CA ILE A 47 2.85 5.34 -0.50
C ILE A 47 1.83 4.31 -0.99
N VAL A 48 1.45 4.38 -2.28
CA VAL A 48 0.53 3.42 -2.90
C VAL A 48 1.04 1.98 -2.73
N TRP A 49 2.32 1.73 -3.01
CA TRP A 49 2.93 0.42 -2.83
C TRP A 49 2.93 -0.10 -1.40
N ARG A 50 3.07 0.76 -0.40
CA ARG A 50 2.92 0.36 1.00
C ARG A 50 1.50 -0.13 1.29
N ILE A 51 0.48 0.51 0.71
CA ILE A 51 -0.92 0.11 0.83
C ILE A 51 -1.13 -1.26 0.15
N PHE A 52 -0.72 -1.41 -1.11
CA PHE A 52 -0.82 -2.68 -1.83
C PHE A 52 -0.13 -3.83 -1.10
N LEU A 53 1.09 -3.60 -0.60
CA LEU A 53 1.84 -4.61 0.15
C LEU A 53 1.13 -5.00 1.46
N SER A 54 0.53 -4.05 2.17
CA SER A 54 -0.21 -4.30 3.41
C SER A 54 -1.48 -5.11 3.16
N LEU A 55 -2.17 -4.85 2.04
CA LEU A 55 -3.33 -5.62 1.61
C LEU A 55 -2.95 -7.04 1.20
N ALA A 56 -1.88 -7.19 0.42
CA ALA A 56 -1.37 -8.49 0.01
C ALA A 56 -0.99 -9.33 1.24
N LYS A 57 -0.29 -8.73 2.22
CA LYS A 57 0.03 -9.41 3.49
C LYS A 57 -1.23 -9.87 4.22
N THR A 58 -2.25 -9.02 4.33
CA THR A 58 -3.51 -9.36 4.99
C THR A 58 -4.24 -10.50 4.28
N LYS A 59 -4.33 -10.46 2.94
CA LYS A 59 -4.92 -11.53 2.14
C LYS A 59 -4.16 -12.85 2.29
N LEU A 60 -2.84 -12.79 2.28
CA LEU A 60 -1.97 -13.95 2.44
C LEU A 60 -2.14 -14.57 3.84
N SER A 61 -2.13 -13.76 4.90
CA SER A 61 -2.40 -14.23 6.26
C SER A 61 -3.80 -14.84 6.42
N ARG A 62 -4.82 -14.27 5.77
CA ARG A 62 -6.18 -14.85 5.75
C ARG A 62 -6.22 -16.19 5.00
N SER A 63 -5.47 -16.31 3.90
CA SER A 63 -5.37 -17.56 3.13
C SER A 63 -4.71 -18.68 3.94
N PHE A 64 -3.72 -18.37 4.77
CA PHE A 64 -3.08 -19.35 5.65
C PHE A 64 -3.90 -19.69 6.90
N ALA A 65 -4.89 -18.86 7.26
CA ALA A 65 -5.77 -19.09 8.40
C ALA A 65 -7.05 -19.87 8.05
N ASN A 66 -7.31 -20.16 6.76
CA ASN A 66 -8.50 -20.91 6.35
C ASN A 66 -8.14 -21.93 5.24
N PRO A 67 -7.91 -23.22 5.59
CA PRO A 67 -7.50 -24.24 4.63
C PRO A 67 -8.65 -24.77 3.74
N GLU A 68 -9.91 -24.34 3.93
CA GLU A 68 -11.08 -24.98 3.29
C GLU A 68 -11.67 -24.21 2.09
N ARG A 69 -10.84 -23.62 1.23
CA ARG A 69 -11.29 -23.21 -0.11
C ARG A 69 -10.28 -23.62 -1.18
N GLN A 70 -10.25 -24.92 -1.46
CA GLN A 70 -9.88 -25.47 -2.77
C GLN A 70 -11.14 -25.97 -3.46
#